data_AF-A0A653LT15-F1
#
_entry.id   AF-A0A653LT15-F1
#
_cell.length_a   1.000
_cell.length_b   1.000
_cell.length_c   1.000
_cell.angle_alpha   90.00
_cell.angle_beta   90.00
_cell.angle_gamma   90.00
#
_symmetry.space_group_name_H-M   'P 1'
#
loop_
_entity.id
_entity.type
_entity.pdbx_description
1 polymer ?
#
loop_
_entity_poly.entity_id
_entity_poly.type
_entity_poly.pdbx_seq_one_letter_code
_entity_poly.pdbx_strand_id
1 'polypeptide(L)'
;MKRFCLLLVLVISLAGCMNPEPDAFEYKGAKVGDNAAVVGIAGSLPLHECYRSVELQTKKRPYGLTVRYEDPGMERAEQEHLAIRNAAAYFTLIPNAEIVRFAFPNRTYAFSRPEMEAWFGTDFSNIRHEKELQQLMNQKLEKLDSKDSYFRRV
;
A
#
# COMPACT_ATOMS: atom_id res chain seq x y z
N MET A 1 27.22 -46.20 -37.42
CA MET A 1 28.53 -45.59 -37.07
C MET A 1 28.24 -44.23 -36.47
N LYS A 2 28.22 -44.12 -35.13
CA LYS A 2 29.24 -43.39 -34.34
C LYS A 2 29.59 -42.01 -34.92
N ARG A 3 29.07 -40.93 -34.34
CA ARG A 3 29.88 -39.87 -33.69
C ARG A 3 29.09 -39.21 -32.57
N PHE A 4 29.49 -39.59 -31.38
CA PHE A 4 29.23 -38.97 -30.08
C PHE A 4 30.20 -37.79 -29.95
N CYS A 5 29.71 -36.58 -29.67
CA CYS A 5 30.47 -35.43 -29.16
C CYS A 5 29.42 -34.56 -28.44
N LEU A 6 29.13 -34.73 -27.15
CA LEU A 6 29.89 -34.19 -26.01
C LEU A 6 30.23 -32.70 -26.20
N LEU A 7 29.25 -31.83 -25.94
CA LEU A 7 29.42 -30.45 -25.47
C LEU A 7 28.30 -30.25 -24.43
N LEU A 8 28.55 -30.65 -23.18
CA LEU A 8 29.10 -29.81 -22.13
C LEU A 8 28.16 -28.65 -21.77
N VAL A 9 27.31 -28.95 -20.79
CA VAL A 9 26.99 -28.09 -19.64
C VAL A 9 26.86 -26.60 -19.95
N LEU A 10 25.62 -26.16 -20.15
CA LEU A 10 25.22 -24.84 -19.68
C LEU A 10 23.78 -24.94 -19.12
N VAL A 11 23.62 -25.78 -18.10
CA VAL A 11 22.54 -25.59 -17.13
C VAL A 11 22.94 -24.33 -16.35
N ILE A 12 22.61 -23.16 -16.92
CA ILE A 12 22.53 -21.93 -16.14
C ILE A 12 21.34 -22.16 -15.21
N SER A 13 21.65 -22.68 -14.03
CA SER A 13 20.79 -22.52 -12.88
C SER A 13 20.65 -21.01 -12.67
N LEU A 14 19.60 -20.44 -13.26
CA LEU A 14 18.99 -19.23 -12.73
C LEU A 14 18.48 -19.58 -11.33
N ALA A 15 19.40 -19.64 -10.38
CA ALA A 15 19.08 -19.26 -9.02
C ALA A 15 18.84 -17.76 -9.08
N GLY A 16 17.65 -17.38 -9.59
CA GLY A 16 17.10 -16.09 -9.23
C GLY A 16 17.06 -16.10 -7.72
N CYS A 17 17.90 -15.28 -7.09
CA CYS A 17 17.70 -14.93 -5.71
C CYS A 17 16.32 -14.30 -5.67
N MET A 18 15.32 -15.10 -5.31
CA MET A 18 14.01 -14.61 -4.95
C MET A 18 14.21 -13.97 -3.59
N ASN A 19 14.78 -12.76 -3.59
CA ASN A 19 14.61 -11.88 -2.45
C ASN A 19 13.09 -11.71 -2.36
N PRO A 20 12.44 -12.19 -1.30
CA PRO A 20 11.02 -11.92 -1.14
C PRO A 20 10.89 -10.40 -1.19
N GLU A 21 10.05 -9.90 -2.10
CA GLU A 21 9.67 -8.49 -2.05
C GLU A 21 9.07 -8.23 -0.65
N PRO A 22 9.33 -7.07 -0.05
CA PRO A 22 8.85 -6.79 1.31
C PRO A 22 7.32 -6.92 1.39
N ASP A 23 6.80 -7.93 2.09
CA ASP A 23 5.37 -8.16 2.23
C ASP A 23 4.79 -7.31 3.37
N ALA A 24 3.95 -6.34 3.03
CA ALA A 24 3.30 -5.48 4.02
C ALA A 24 2.40 -6.27 5.01
N PHE A 25 1.87 -7.44 4.62
CA PHE A 25 1.01 -8.26 5.46
C PHE A 25 1.73 -8.93 6.63
N GLU A 26 3.07 -8.97 6.64
CA GLU A 26 3.85 -9.37 7.81
C GLU A 26 3.59 -8.46 9.02
N TYR A 27 3.20 -7.21 8.79
CA TYR A 27 2.89 -6.21 9.84
C TYR A 27 1.43 -6.21 10.28
N LYS A 28 0.62 -7.17 9.81
CA LYS A 28 -0.80 -7.18 10.11
C LYS A 28 -1.07 -7.27 11.62
N GLY A 29 -1.95 -6.40 12.12
CA GLY A 29 -2.28 -6.30 13.54
C GLY A 29 -1.41 -5.31 14.30
N ALA A 30 -0.50 -4.62 13.62
CA ALA A 30 0.26 -3.51 14.16
C ALA A 30 -0.65 -2.40 14.70
N LYS A 31 -0.06 -1.52 15.52
CA LYS A 31 -0.74 -0.34 16.06
C LYS A 31 -0.08 0.91 15.51
N VAL A 32 -0.83 2.01 15.45
CA VAL A 32 -0.29 3.33 15.03
C VAL A 32 0.97 3.73 15.83
N GLY A 33 1.10 3.29 17.09
CA GLY A 33 2.27 3.58 17.92
C GLY A 33 3.50 2.70 17.67
N ASP A 34 3.39 1.65 16.85
CA ASP A 34 4.51 0.80 16.46
C ASP A 34 5.22 1.42 15.26
N ASN A 35 6.21 2.28 15.53
CA ASN A 35 6.93 3.00 14.50
C ASN A 35 7.71 2.07 13.57
N ALA A 36 8.24 0.95 14.08
CA ALA A 36 8.96 -0.01 13.27
C ALA A 36 8.03 -0.68 12.26
N ALA A 37 6.86 -1.14 12.71
CA ALA A 37 5.86 -1.72 11.81
C ALA A 37 5.32 -0.71 10.80
N VAL A 38 5.04 0.53 11.24
CA VAL A 38 4.51 1.57 10.34
C VAL A 38 5.53 1.93 9.24
N VAL A 39 6.81 2.06 9.58
CA VAL A 39 7.87 2.31 8.59
C VAL A 39 8.07 1.10 7.68
N GLY A 40 7.99 -0.12 8.24
CA GLY A 40 8.03 -1.36 7.46
C GLY A 40 6.92 -1.41 6.40
N ILE A 41 5.68 -1.09 6.78
CA ILE A 41 4.56 -0.98 5.84
C ILE A 41 4.86 0.09 4.78
N ALA A 42 5.32 1.29 5.18
CA ALA A 42 5.64 2.35 4.22
C ALA A 42 6.70 1.91 3.19
N GLY A 43 7.68 1.10 3.60
CA GLY A 43 8.72 0.54 2.72
C GLY A 43 8.24 -0.61 1.83
N SER A 44 7.09 -1.21 2.11
CA SER A 44 6.49 -2.31 1.34
C SER A 44 5.41 -1.85 0.35
N LEU A 45 4.82 -0.68 0.57
CA LEU A 45 3.70 -0.20 -0.25
C LEU A 45 4.16 0.41 -1.59
N PRO A 46 3.28 0.47 -2.60
CA PRO A 46 3.55 1.18 -3.83
C PRO A 46 4.00 2.63 -3.60
N LEU A 47 4.95 3.08 -4.42
CA LEU A 47 5.64 4.38 -4.31
C LEU A 47 6.53 4.54 -3.06
N HIS A 48 7.01 3.44 -2.46
CA HIS A 48 7.99 3.51 -1.37
C HIS A 48 9.31 4.17 -1.78
N GLU A 49 9.71 4.15 -3.07
CA GLU A 49 10.93 4.81 -3.52
C GLU A 49 10.89 6.34 -3.37
N CYS A 50 9.70 6.95 -3.37
CA CYS A 50 9.51 8.38 -3.11
C CYS A 50 9.12 8.66 -1.64
N TYR A 51 9.09 7.64 -0.78
CA TYR A 51 8.79 7.79 0.64
C TYR A 51 9.87 8.61 1.34
N ARG A 52 9.45 9.59 2.13
CA ARG A 52 10.37 10.45 2.88
C ARG A 52 10.29 10.25 4.39
N SER A 53 9.09 10.18 4.94
CA SER A 53 8.88 10.08 6.39
C SER A 53 7.46 9.68 6.74
N VAL A 54 7.25 9.08 7.92
CA VAL A 54 5.93 8.93 8.54
C VAL A 54 5.85 9.76 9.83
N GLU A 55 4.73 10.46 10.00
CA GLU A 55 4.34 11.09 11.26
C GLU A 55 3.20 10.31 11.92
N LEU A 56 3.29 10.07 13.24
CA LEU A 56 2.33 9.27 13.98
C LEU A 56 1.50 10.14 14.94
N GLN A 57 0.19 10.05 14.86
CA GLN A 57 -0.76 10.68 15.76
C GLN A 57 -1.26 9.65 16.79
N THR A 58 -0.57 9.56 17.92
CA THR A 58 -0.80 8.51 18.95
C THR A 58 -1.32 9.05 20.28
N LYS A 59 -1.25 10.37 20.51
CA LYS A 59 -1.56 10.97 21.83
C LYS A 59 -3.05 11.22 22.05
N LYS A 60 -3.80 11.48 20.98
CA LYS A 60 -5.22 11.81 21.02
C LYS A 60 -5.91 11.23 19.79
N ARG A 61 -7.18 10.88 19.94
CA ARG A 61 -8.03 10.47 18.83
C ARG A 61 -8.34 11.64 17.89
N PRO A 62 -8.58 11.39 16.59
CA PRO A 62 -8.45 10.08 15.94
C PRO A 62 -6.98 9.62 15.87
N TYR A 63 -6.69 8.36 16.18
CA TYR A 63 -5.36 7.81 15.98
C TYR A 63 -5.06 7.70 14.49
N GLY A 64 -3.85 8.01 14.08
CA GLY A 64 -3.55 8.01 12.65
C GLY A 64 -2.11 8.24 12.30
N LEU A 65 -1.86 8.31 11.00
CA LEU A 65 -0.53 8.54 10.45
C LEU A 65 -0.57 9.42 9.21
N THR A 66 0.53 10.11 8.96
CA THR A 66 0.76 10.88 7.74
C THR A 66 2.01 10.38 7.07
N VAL A 67 1.89 9.79 5.89
CA VAL A 67 3.02 9.43 5.04
C VAL A 67 3.37 10.62 4.15
N ARG A 68 4.62 11.05 4.17
CA ARG A 68 5.12 12.12 3.30
C ARG A 68 5.91 11.54 2.15
N TYR A 69 5.63 12.02 0.95
CA TYR A 69 6.37 11.68 -0.26
C TYR A 69 7.15 12.88 -0.79
N GLU A 70 8.22 12.61 -1.51
CA GLU A 70 8.80 13.54 -2.49
C GLU A 70 7.87 13.68 -3.71
N ASP A 71 8.17 14.58 -4.64
CA ASP A 71 7.37 14.73 -5.86
C ASP A 71 7.66 13.54 -6.80
N PRO A 72 6.68 12.65 -7.04
CA PRO A 72 6.88 11.51 -7.92
C PRO A 72 6.73 11.88 -9.41
N GLY A 73 6.43 13.15 -9.74
CA GLY A 73 6.17 13.57 -11.12
C GLY A 73 4.91 12.96 -11.73
N MET A 74 3.99 12.47 -10.89
CA MET A 74 2.78 11.75 -11.29
C MET A 74 1.55 12.67 -11.33
N GLU A 75 0.61 12.36 -12.21
CA GLU A 75 -0.62 13.12 -12.37
C GLU A 75 -1.52 13.01 -11.12
N ARG A 76 -2.32 14.06 -10.87
CA ARG A 76 -3.17 14.14 -9.67
C ARG A 76 -4.12 12.94 -9.49
N ALA A 77 -4.71 12.45 -10.58
CA ALA A 77 -5.62 11.31 -10.53
C ALA A 77 -4.88 10.02 -10.12
N GLU A 78 -3.63 9.87 -10.58
CA GLU A 78 -2.77 8.75 -10.22
C GLU A 78 -2.36 8.83 -8.74
N GLN A 79 -1.99 10.03 -8.25
CA GLN A 79 -1.71 10.25 -6.82
C GLN A 79 -2.90 9.86 -5.95
N GLU A 80 -4.12 10.20 -6.38
CA GLU A 80 -5.35 9.89 -5.66
C GLU A 80 -5.61 8.38 -5.62
N HIS A 81 -5.50 7.69 -6.76
CA HIS A 81 -5.66 6.23 -6.81
C HIS A 81 -4.65 5.49 -5.94
N LEU A 82 -3.39 5.94 -5.97
CA LEU A 82 -2.32 5.43 -5.13
C LEU A 82 -2.63 5.66 -3.65
N ALA A 83 -3.06 6.88 -3.29
CA ALA A 83 -3.39 7.23 -1.91
C ALA A 83 -4.56 6.39 -1.38
N ILE A 84 -5.58 6.11 -2.20
CA ILE A 84 -6.68 5.21 -1.83
C ILE A 84 -6.17 3.78 -1.61
N ARG A 85 -5.34 3.25 -2.51
CA ARG A 85 -4.74 1.89 -2.37
C ARG A 85 -3.93 1.79 -1.08
N ASN A 86 -3.05 2.74 -0.82
CA ASN A 86 -2.20 2.73 0.36
C ASN A 86 -3.00 2.96 1.65
N ALA A 87 -4.06 3.80 1.62
CA ALA A 87 -4.97 3.97 2.75
C ALA A 87 -5.65 2.66 3.16
N ALA A 88 -6.19 1.93 2.17
CA ALA A 88 -6.85 0.65 2.40
C ALA A 88 -5.87 -0.36 3.02
N ALA A 89 -4.62 -0.40 2.55
CA ALA A 89 -3.58 -1.24 3.15
C ALA A 89 -3.31 -0.87 4.62
N TYR A 90 -3.11 0.42 4.94
CA TYR A 90 -2.93 0.84 6.33
C TYR A 90 -4.13 0.50 7.21
N PHE A 91 -5.36 0.65 6.72
CA PHE A 91 -6.55 0.28 7.49
C PHE A 91 -6.70 -1.24 7.68
N THR A 92 -6.25 -2.05 6.72
CA THR A 92 -6.22 -3.51 6.89
C THR A 92 -5.14 -3.95 7.87
N LEU A 93 -3.96 -3.32 7.84
CA LEU A 93 -2.79 -3.75 8.60
C LEU A 93 -2.74 -3.17 10.02
N ILE A 94 -3.34 -2.00 10.23
CA ILE A 94 -3.32 -1.26 11.49
C ILE A 94 -4.75 -1.03 12.00
N PRO A 95 -5.34 -1.99 12.75
CA PRO A 95 -6.76 -1.94 13.12
C PRO A 95 -7.17 -0.71 13.92
N ASN A 96 -6.25 -0.12 14.69
CA ASN A 96 -6.53 1.08 15.49
C ASN A 96 -6.27 2.40 14.75
N ALA A 97 -5.87 2.39 13.47
CA ALA A 97 -5.79 3.60 12.65
C ALA A 97 -7.21 4.07 12.30
N GLU A 98 -7.54 5.30 12.68
CA GLU A 98 -8.82 5.96 12.42
C GLU A 98 -8.72 6.95 11.25
N ILE A 99 -7.52 7.51 11.02
CA ILE A 99 -7.24 8.42 9.90
C ILE A 99 -5.85 8.15 9.30
N VAL A 100 -5.76 8.15 7.97
CA VAL A 100 -4.49 8.04 7.24
C VAL A 100 -4.39 9.18 6.24
N ARG A 101 -3.20 9.80 6.17
CA ARG A 101 -2.93 10.92 5.26
C ARG A 101 -1.70 10.64 4.40
N PHE A 102 -1.75 11.14 3.17
CA PHE A 102 -0.66 11.09 2.21
C PHE A 102 -0.34 12.50 1.74
N ALA A 103 0.80 13.03 2.18
CA ALA A 103 1.26 14.38 1.87
C ALA A 103 2.29 14.32 0.74
N PHE A 104 1.85 14.66 -0.46
CA PHE A 104 2.69 15.02 -1.60
C PHE A 104 3.06 16.51 -1.51
N PRO A 105 4.11 16.98 -2.22
CA PRO A 105 4.54 18.37 -2.13
C PRO A 105 3.45 19.41 -2.46
N ASN A 106 2.55 19.08 -3.39
CA ASN A 106 1.49 19.98 -3.86
C ASN A 106 0.12 19.73 -3.21
N ARG A 107 -0.04 18.66 -2.42
CA ARG A 107 -1.36 18.18 -1.98
C ARG A 107 -1.27 17.17 -0.85
N THR A 108 -2.28 17.17 0.02
CA THR A 108 -2.52 16.08 0.96
C THR A 108 -3.84 15.38 0.66
N TYR A 109 -3.83 14.05 0.64
CA TYR A 109 -5.04 13.22 0.64
C TYR A 109 -5.26 12.70 2.07
N ALA A 110 -6.50 12.74 2.54
CA ALA A 110 -6.86 12.28 3.88
C ALA A 110 -8.05 11.34 3.78
N PHE A 111 -7.98 10.22 4.50
CA PHE A 111 -9.03 9.21 4.52
C PHE A 111 -9.33 8.83 5.96
N SER A 112 -10.61 8.80 6.32
CA SER A 112 -11.03 8.19 7.58
C SER A 112 -11.43 6.73 7.35
N ARG A 113 -11.19 5.89 8.36
CA ARG A 113 -11.59 4.47 8.32
C ARG A 113 -13.10 4.32 8.04
N PRO A 114 -14.01 4.99 8.78
CA PRO A 114 -15.44 4.75 8.60
C PRO A 114 -15.94 5.12 7.20
N GLU A 115 -15.43 6.22 6.61
CA GLU A 115 -15.80 6.63 5.25
C GLU A 115 -15.30 5.63 4.21
N MET A 116 -14.07 5.14 4.35
CA MET A 116 -13.54 4.13 3.45
C MET A 116 -14.26 2.80 3.60
N GLU A 117 -14.50 2.31 4.82
CA GLU A 117 -15.24 1.05 5.04
C GLU A 117 -16.66 1.12 4.46
N ALA A 118 -17.35 2.26 4.62
CA ALA A 118 -18.64 2.50 4.00
C ALA A 118 -18.56 2.49 2.46
N TRP A 119 -17.53 3.12 1.88
CA TRP A 119 -17.34 3.16 0.43
C TRP A 119 -16.97 1.80 -0.16
N PHE A 120 -16.11 1.04 0.51
CA PHE A 120 -15.72 -0.31 0.11
C PHE A 120 -16.83 -1.34 0.38
N GLY A 121 -17.69 -1.09 1.37
CA GLY A 121 -18.74 -2.02 1.80
C GLY A 121 -18.20 -3.20 2.60
N THR A 122 -17.07 -3.02 3.30
CA THR A 122 -16.46 -4.04 4.16
C THR A 122 -15.69 -3.37 5.31
N ASP A 123 -15.59 -4.08 6.43
CA ASP A 123 -14.66 -3.74 7.51
C ASP A 123 -13.26 -4.24 7.10
N PHE A 124 -12.27 -3.35 7.10
CA PHE A 124 -10.90 -3.72 6.68
C PHE A 124 -10.26 -4.76 7.59
N SER A 125 -10.74 -4.90 8.83
CA SER A 125 -10.29 -5.92 9.79
C SER A 125 -10.66 -7.34 9.35
N ASN A 126 -11.67 -7.49 8.49
CA ASN A 126 -12.07 -8.80 7.96
C ASN A 126 -11.12 -9.33 6.88
N ILE A 127 -10.35 -8.45 6.23
CA ILE A 127 -9.48 -8.79 5.11
C ILE A 127 -8.28 -9.58 5.63
N ARG A 128 -8.12 -10.84 5.22
CA ARG A 128 -7.12 -11.76 5.79
C ARG A 128 -5.78 -11.73 5.08
N HIS A 129 -5.81 -11.58 3.77
CA HIS A 129 -4.66 -11.77 2.91
C HIS A 129 -4.54 -10.62 1.90
N GLU A 130 -3.31 -10.35 1.46
CA GLU A 130 -3.04 -9.30 0.48
C GLU A 130 -3.88 -9.45 -0.80
N LYS A 131 -3.98 -10.68 -1.30
CA LYS A 131 -4.78 -10.98 -2.50
C LYS A 131 -6.24 -10.55 -2.38
N GLU A 132 -6.84 -10.67 -1.20
CA GLU A 132 -8.21 -10.24 -0.95
C GLU A 132 -8.34 -8.72 -1.03
N LEU A 133 -7.38 -7.99 -0.42
CA LEU A 133 -7.30 -6.53 -0.53
C LEU A 133 -7.14 -6.11 -2.00
N GLN A 134 -6.22 -6.73 -2.73
CA GLN A 134 -5.96 -6.42 -4.14
C GLN A 134 -7.21 -6.64 -5.01
N GLN A 135 -7.93 -7.74 -4.81
CA GLN A 135 -9.17 -8.02 -5.53
C GLN A 135 -10.25 -6.97 -5.25
N LEU A 136 -10.45 -6.62 -3.97
CA LEU A 136 -11.39 -5.58 -3.56
C LEU A 136 -11.04 -4.22 -4.18
N MET A 137 -9.75 -3.86 -4.17
CA MET A 137 -9.26 -2.62 -4.75
C MET A 137 -9.51 -2.54 -6.25
N ASN A 138 -9.21 -3.60 -6.99
CA ASN A 138 -9.39 -3.62 -8.44
C ASN A 138 -10.88 -3.51 -8.81
N GLN A 139 -11.76 -4.24 -8.11
CA GLN A 139 -13.21 -4.14 -8.32
C GLN A 139 -13.79 -2.74 -8.09
N LYS A 140 -13.25 -1.99 -7.12
CA LYS A 140 -13.72 -0.64 -6.78
C LYS A 140 -13.12 0.43 -7.68
N LEU A 141 -11.82 0.35 -7.98
CA LEU A 141 -11.13 1.32 -8.82
C LEU A 141 -11.43 1.15 -10.31
N GLU A 142 -11.70 -0.06 -10.81
CA GLU A 142 -12.16 -0.25 -12.19
C GLU A 142 -13.55 0.37 -12.44
N LYS A 143 -14.37 0.45 -11.38
CA LYS A 143 -15.69 1.10 -11.41
C LYS A 143 -15.63 2.60 -11.10
N LEU A 144 -14.47 3.11 -10.72
CA LEU A 144 -14.26 4.52 -10.48
C LEU A 144 -14.15 5.21 -11.85
N ASP A 145 -15.28 5.68 -12.38
CA ASP A 145 -15.23 6.61 -13.50
C ASP A 145 -14.53 7.89 -13.02
N SER A 146 -13.63 8.42 -13.86
CA SER A 146 -12.83 9.63 -13.62
C SER A 146 -13.64 10.86 -13.16
N LYS A 147 -14.96 10.82 -13.26
CA LYS A 147 -15.91 11.87 -12.87
C LYS A 147 -16.44 11.76 -11.43
N ASP A 148 -16.38 10.58 -10.80
CA ASP A 148 -16.96 10.27 -9.48
C ASP A 148 -15.89 10.11 -8.38
N SER A 149 -15.04 11.12 -8.22
CA SER A 149 -14.07 11.16 -7.11
C SER A 149 -14.81 11.33 -5.76
N TYR A 150 -15.11 10.21 -5.08
CA TYR A 150 -15.84 10.12 -3.81
C TYR A 150 -15.13 10.88 -2.67
N PHE A 151 -13.80 10.93 -2.67
CA PHE A 151 -12.99 11.60 -1.64
C PHE A 151 -12.64 13.06 -1.98
N ARG A 152 -13.58 13.79 -2.59
CA ARG A 152 -13.41 15.25 -2.79
C ARG A 152 -13.54 15.99 -1.45
N ARG A 153 -12.44 16.66 -1.09
CA ARG A 153 -12.29 17.84 -0.21
C ARG A 153 -11.88 17.53 1.24
N VAL A 154 -10.62 17.85 1.53
CA VAL A 154 -10.26 18.84 2.56
C VAL A 154 -9.28 19.82 1.92
#